data_AF-A0A4Q9FF06-F1
#
_entry.id   AF-A0A4Q9FF06-F1
#
_cell.length_a   1.000
_cell.length_b   1.000
_cell.length_c   1.000
_cell.angle_alpha   90.00
_cell.angle_beta   90.00
_cell.angle_gamma   90.00
#
_symmetry.space_group_name_H-M   'P 1'
#
loop_
_entity.id
_entity.type
_entity.pdbx_description
1 polymer ?
#
loop_
_entity_poly.entity_id
_entity_poly.type
_entity_poly.pdbx_seq_one_letter_code
_entity_poly.pdbx_strand_id
1 'polypeptide(L)' 'MLGLFKRKSKREKLEDKFKKLMQEWHELSSINRAASDRKYAEAQEVAKVLNDMKHEAA' A
#
# COMPACT_ATOMS: atom_id res chain seq x y z
N MET A 1 -25.83 10.08 7.60
CA MET A 1 -25.61 9.34 8.87
C MET A 1 -24.27 8.61 8.79
N LEU A 2 -23.20 9.21 9.33
CA LEU A 2 -21.82 8.68 9.32
C LEU A 2 -21.60 7.71 10.51
N GLY A 3 -22.23 6.53 10.43
CA GLY A 3 -22.26 5.55 11.54
C GLY A 3 -21.44 4.29 11.33
N LEU A 4 -20.28 4.34 10.65
CA LEU A 4 -19.56 3.12 10.27
C LEU A 4 -18.05 3.21 10.57
N PHE A 5 -17.68 3.29 11.85
CA PHE A 5 -16.35 2.83 12.28
C PHE A 5 -16.29 1.29 12.21
N LYS A 6 -16.38 0.75 10.98
CA LYS A 6 -15.99 -0.64 10.73
C LYS A 6 -14.49 -0.73 10.92
N ARG A 7 -14.02 -1.71 11.71
CA ARG A 7 -12.60 -2.02 11.79
C ARG A 7 -12.12 -2.33 10.38
N LYS A 8 -11.12 -1.57 9.90
CA LYS A 8 -10.51 -1.81 8.59
C LYS A 8 -10.13 -3.28 8.47
N SER A 9 -10.63 -3.91 7.42
CA SER A 9 -10.26 -5.28 7.09
C SER A 9 -8.75 -5.38 6.88
N LYS A 10 -8.18 -6.60 7.00
CA LYS A 10 -6.75 -6.81 6.75
C LYS A 10 -6.34 -6.29 5.37
N ARG A 11 -7.21 -6.47 4.37
CA ARG A 11 -7.04 -5.96 3.02
C ARG A 11 -7.04 -4.43 2.95
N GLU A 12 -8.01 -3.75 3.55
CA GLU A 12 -8.03 -2.28 3.58
C GLU A 12 -6.79 -1.70 4.26
N LYS A 13 -6.28 -2.34 5.32
CA LYS A 13 -5.03 -1.91 5.97
C LYS A 13 -3.82 -2.03 5.03
N LEU A 14 -3.76 -3.08 4.23
CA LEU A 14 -2.70 -3.27 3.23
C LEU A 14 -2.86 -2.28 2.06
N GLU A 15 -4.08 -2.03 1.58
CA GLU A 15 -4.36 -1.02 0.55
C GLU A 15 -3.97 0.39 1.03
N ASP A 16 -4.30 0.75 2.27
CA ASP A 16 -3.85 2.01 2.87
C ASP A 16 -2.33 2.11 2.98
N LYS A 17 -1.67 1.01 3.39
CA LYS A 17 -0.20 0.97 3.50
C LYS A 17 0.44 1.16 2.13
N PHE A 18 -0.05 0.46 1.11
CA PHE A 18 0.40 0.62 -0.27
C PHE A 18 0.25 2.07 -0.74
N LYS A 19 -0.93 2.66 -0.50
CA LYS A 19 -1.22 4.04 -0.91
C LYS A 19 -0.27 5.06 -0.26
N LYS A 20 0.03 4.89 1.04
CA LYS A 20 1.03 5.71 1.74
C LYS A 20 2.43 5.53 1.17
N LEU A 21 2.87 4.29 0.95
CA LEU A 21 4.19 4.01 0.39
C LEU A 21 4.36 4.61 -1.01
N MET A 22 3.32 4.57 -1.85
CA MET A 22 3.35 5.19 -3.18
C MET A 22 3.39 6.71 -3.12
N GLN A 23 2.70 7.32 -2.15
CA GLN A 23 2.75 8.77 -1.94
C GLN A 23 4.16 9.20 -1.47
N GLU A 24 4.73 8.49 -0.50
CA GLU A 24 6.10 8.71 -0.04
C GLU A 24 7.14 8.48 -1.15
N TRP A 25 6.96 7.43 -1.97
CA TRP A 25 7.79 7.16 -3.14
C TRP A 25 7.79 8.34 -4.11
N HIS A 26 6.60 8.89 -4.41
CA HIS A 26 6.44 10.00 -5.32
C HIS A 26 7.07 11.29 -4.77
N GLU A 27 6.87 11.58 -3.48
CA GLU A 27 7.52 12.70 -2.81
C GLU A 27 9.05 12.56 -2.80
N LEU A 28 9.56 11.35 -2.55
CA LEU A 28 11.00 11.09 -2.55
C LEU A 28 11.60 11.00 -3.94
N SER A 29 10.81 10.78 -4.99
CA SER A 29 11.30 10.62 -6.37
C SER A 29 12.06 11.85 -6.87
N SER A 30 11.68 13.03 -6.38
CA SER A 30 12.32 14.31 -6.70
C SER A 30 13.46 14.68 -5.74
N ILE A 31 13.55 14.04 -4.58
CA ILE A 31 14.49 14.41 -3.50
C ILE A 31 15.64 13.40 -3.40
N ASN A 32 15.32 12.11 -3.38
CA ASN A 32 16.27 11.03 -3.15
C ASN A 32 15.84 9.74 -3.85
N ARG A 33 16.47 9.47 -4.99
CA ARG A 33 16.22 8.29 -5.81
C ARG A 33 16.40 6.97 -5.06
N ALA A 34 17.45 6.84 -4.25
CA ALA A 34 17.70 5.60 -3.52
C ALA A 34 16.64 5.33 -2.44
N ALA A 35 16.17 6.38 -1.76
CA ALA A 35 15.09 6.25 -0.78
C ALA A 35 13.74 5.98 -1.47
N SER A 36 13.50 6.62 -2.62
CA SER A 36 12.36 6.37 -3.48
C SER A 36 12.32 4.90 -3.92
N ASP A 37 13.39 4.37 -4.52
CA ASP A 37 13.46 2.99 -4.99
C ASP A 37 13.16 1.96 -3.87
N ARG A 38 13.60 2.22 -2.63
CA ARG A 38 13.26 1.38 -1.47
C ARG A 38 11.76 1.39 -1.16
N LYS A 39 11.13 2.57 -1.15
CA LYS A 39 9.68 2.70 -0.91
C LYS A 39 8.86 2.06 -2.01
N TYR A 40 9.33 2.13 -3.25
CA TYR A 40 8.70 1.44 -4.38
C TYR A 40 8.76 -0.08 -4.22
N ALA A 41 9.91 -0.62 -3.81
CA ALA A 41 10.06 -2.06 -3.53
C ALA A 41 9.13 -2.52 -2.40
N GLU A 42 9.04 -1.76 -1.30
CA GLU A 42 8.08 -2.04 -0.22
C GLU A 42 6.62 -2.01 -0.72
N ALA A 43 6.27 -1.06 -1.59
CA ALA A 43 4.94 -0.97 -2.18
C ALA A 43 4.64 -2.18 -3.07
N GLN A 44 5.61 -2.62 -3.87
CA GLN A 44 5.50 -3.81 -4.72
C GLN A 44 5.23 -5.09 -3.89
N GLU A 45 5.92 -5.28 -2.77
CA GLU A 45 5.66 -6.41 -1.87
C GLU A 45 4.23 -6.39 -1.33
N VAL A 46 3.75 -5.21 -0.89
CA VAL A 46 2.37 -5.07 -0.40
C VAL A 46 1.36 -5.33 -1.51
N ALA A 47 1.63 -4.86 -2.74
CA ALA A 47 0.78 -5.12 -3.90
C ALA A 47 0.71 -6.61 -4.24
N LYS A 48 1.83 -7.33 -4.11
CA LYS A 48 1.87 -8.79 -4.31
C LYS A 48 1.00 -9.50 -3.28
N VAL A 49 1.14 -9.18 -1.99
CA VAL A 49 0.30 -9.75 -0.93
C VAL A 49 -1.19 -9.45 -1.17
N LEU A 50 -1.51 -8.22 -1.59
CA LEU A 50 -2.88 -7.84 -1.96
C LEU A 50 -3.43 -8.64 -3.13
N ASN A 51 -2.59 -8.95 -4.13
CA ASN A 51 -2.98 -9.73 -5.29
C ASN A 51 -3.19 -11.20 -4.94
N ASP A 52 -2.26 -11.78 -4.17
CA ASP A 52 -2.33 -13.17 -3.70
C ASP A 52 -3.61 -13.38 -2.86
N MET A 53 -3.93 -12.44 -1.96
CA MET A 53 -5.18 -12.47 -1.18
C MET A 53 -6.46 -12.35 -2.03
N LYS A 54 -6.40 -11.74 -3.22
CA LYS A 54 -7.56 -11.68 -4.13
C LYS A 54 -7.72 -12.97 -4.93
N HIS A 55 -6.62 -13.61 -5.30
CA HIS A 55 -6.63 -14.86 -6.06
C HIS A 55 -6.98 -16.09 -5.22
N GLU A 56 -6.67 -16.08 -3.92
CA GLU A 56 -7.01 -17.20 -3.01
C GLU A 56 -8.53 -17.32 -2.72
N ALA A 57 -9.31 -16.31 -3.10
CA ALA A 57 -10.77 -16.29 -2.93
C ALA A 57 -11.56 -16.72 -4.18
N ALA A 58 -10.87 -17.21 -5.24
CA ALA A 58 -11.47 -17.63 -6.51
C ALA A 58 -11.55 -19.16 -6.64
#